data_AF-X6E8Q3-F1
#
_entry.id   AF-X6E8Q3-F1
#
_cell.length_a   1.000
_cell.length_b   1.000
_cell.length_c   1.000
_cell.angle_alpha   90.00
_cell.angle_beta   90.00
_cell.angle_gamma   90.00
#
_symmetry.space_group_name_H-M   'P 1'
#
loop_
_entity.id
_entity.type
_entity.pdbx_description
1 polymer ?
#
loop_
_entity_poly.entity_id
_entity_poly.type
_entity_poly.pdbx_seq_one_letter_code
_entity_poly.pdbx_strand_id
1 'polypeptide(L)'
;MQLNMLNNSAILSADKSCLSQAQLLLTIWGDGLRFQKFAFDGIGEIDFIVARALTATPFETRMVEGRTVHLETIPEIIAKKVYYRGSEANPRDIFDIAAAAPSQLGEVVNALLAFPEHVARIRERMEKLNPEFVSRAIAQLMIMPDYEASAADSLIAAIALLDEVLS
;
A
#
# COMPACT_ATOMS: atom_id res chain seq x y z
N MET A 1 -39.08 -25.82 -33.21
CA MET A 1 -38.04 -25.59 -34.23
C MET A 1 -36.80 -25.07 -33.52
N GLN A 2 -35.92 -25.98 -33.13
CA GLN A 2 -34.57 -25.67 -32.62
C GLN A 2 -33.64 -25.48 -33.81
N LEU A 3 -32.81 -24.42 -33.80
CA LEU A 3 -31.49 -24.45 -34.40
C LEU A 3 -30.57 -23.35 -33.82
N ASN A 4 -29.36 -23.81 -33.46
CA ASN A 4 -28.23 -23.18 -32.80
C ASN A 4 -27.68 -21.91 -33.44
N MET A 5 -27.00 -21.09 -32.62
CA MET A 5 -25.65 -20.60 -32.93
C MET A 5 -24.80 -20.50 -31.65
N LEU A 6 -23.54 -20.86 -31.80
CA LEU A 6 -22.55 -21.29 -30.83
C LEU A 6 -21.67 -20.15 -30.26
N ASN A 7 -21.08 -20.42 -29.10
CA ASN A 7 -19.73 -20.03 -28.63
C ASN A 7 -19.43 -18.55 -28.34
N ASN A 8 -19.04 -18.24 -27.09
CA ASN A 8 -17.62 -18.21 -26.72
C ASN A 8 -17.43 -18.01 -25.20
N SER A 9 -17.36 -19.10 -24.43
CA SER A 9 -16.91 -19.09 -23.03
C SER A 9 -15.66 -19.96 -22.92
N ALA A 10 -14.55 -19.41 -23.37
CA ALA A 10 -13.23 -20.02 -23.25
C ALA A 10 -12.15 -18.94 -23.04
N ILE A 11 -12.07 -18.37 -21.84
CA ILE A 11 -10.84 -17.77 -21.31
C ILE A 11 -10.75 -18.11 -19.82
N LEU A 12 -10.33 -19.34 -19.53
CA LEU A 12 -9.34 -19.70 -18.51
C LEU A 12 -9.26 -21.23 -18.52
N SER A 13 -8.41 -21.79 -19.38
CA SER A 13 -7.87 -23.13 -19.13
C SER A 13 -6.67 -22.97 -18.20
N ALA A 14 -6.93 -22.64 -16.94
CA ALA A 14 -5.99 -22.99 -15.89
C ALA A 14 -6.12 -24.51 -15.71
N ASP A 15 -5.01 -25.21 -15.82
CA ASP A 15 -4.90 -26.65 -15.65
C ASP A 15 -5.64 -27.09 -14.37
N LYS A 16 -6.63 -27.98 -14.53
CA LYS A 16 -7.49 -28.47 -13.44
C LYS A 16 -6.69 -29.20 -12.36
N SER A 17 -5.45 -29.58 -12.63
CA SER A 17 -4.54 -30.21 -11.66
C SER A 17 -4.08 -29.25 -10.55
N CYS A 18 -4.04 -27.93 -10.80
CA CYS A 18 -3.57 -26.93 -9.85
C CYS A 18 -4.69 -26.39 -8.93
N LEU A 19 -5.95 -26.76 -9.19
CA LEU A 19 -7.11 -26.30 -8.42
C LEU A 19 -7.38 -27.09 -7.13
N SER A 20 -6.49 -28.01 -6.73
CA SER A 20 -6.72 -28.90 -5.60
C SER A 20 -6.55 -28.27 -4.20
N GLN A 21 -6.24 -26.97 -4.10
CA GLN A 21 -6.27 -26.23 -2.82
C GLN A 21 -7.04 -24.90 -2.88
N ALA A 22 -7.98 -24.76 -3.83
CA ALA A 22 -8.94 -23.67 -3.78
C ALA A 22 -10.09 -24.07 -2.84
N GLN A 23 -9.99 -23.72 -1.56
CA GLN A 23 -11.14 -23.79 -0.67
C GLN A 23 -12.13 -22.71 -1.07
N LEU A 24 -13.01 -23.07 -2.00
CA LEU A 24 -14.06 -22.23 -2.54
C LEU A 24 -15.19 -22.14 -1.51
N LEU A 25 -15.33 -20.98 -0.85
CA LEU A 25 -16.61 -20.56 -0.28
C LEU A 25 -16.94 -19.17 -0.80
N LEU A 26 -17.74 -19.18 -1.86
CA LEU A 26 -18.52 -18.04 -2.34
C LEU A 26 -19.49 -17.65 -1.21
N THR A 27 -19.29 -16.52 -0.54
CA THR A 27 -20.30 -15.70 0.15
C THR A 27 -19.61 -14.41 0.61
N ILE A 28 -19.57 -13.38 -0.24
CA ILE A 28 -19.23 -12.01 0.18
C ILE A 28 -20.44 -11.43 0.92
N TRP A 29 -20.63 -11.90 2.15
CA TRP A 29 -21.37 -11.21 3.19
C TRP A 29 -20.33 -10.91 4.26
N GLY A 30 -20.01 -9.63 4.46
CA GLY A 30 -18.87 -9.19 5.28
C GLY A 30 -18.91 -9.81 6.67
N ASP A 31 -17.97 -10.72 6.92
CA ASP A 31 -17.74 -11.42 8.19
C ASP A 31 -16.81 -10.65 9.14
N GLY A 32 -16.49 -9.40 8.79
CA GLY A 32 -15.58 -8.55 9.57
C GLY A 32 -14.10 -8.70 9.20
N LEU A 33 -13.73 -9.61 8.28
CA LEU A 33 -12.38 -9.68 7.74
C LEU A 33 -12.21 -8.59 6.68
N ARG A 34 -11.55 -7.48 7.06
CA ARG A 34 -11.25 -6.35 6.16
C ARG A 34 -10.15 -6.66 5.13
N PHE A 35 -9.70 -7.92 5.04
CA PHE A 35 -8.67 -8.34 4.11
C PHE A 35 -8.85 -9.80 3.67
N GLN A 36 -8.45 -10.10 2.44
CA GLN A 36 -8.32 -11.45 1.89
C GLN A 36 -6.97 -11.56 1.19
N LYS A 37 -6.18 -12.58 1.52
CA LYS A 37 -4.87 -12.82 0.92
C LYS A 37 -4.88 -14.09 0.07
N PHE A 38 -4.23 -14.04 -1.09
CA PHE A 38 -3.92 -15.20 -1.93
C PHE A 38 -2.42 -15.26 -2.14
N ALA A 39 -1.80 -16.42 -1.93
CA ALA A 39 -0.38 -16.65 -2.19
C ALA A 39 -0.24 -17.70 -3.29
N PHE A 40 0.58 -17.40 -4.29
CA PHE A 40 0.86 -18.24 -5.44
C PHE A 40 2.33 -18.62 -5.41
N ASP A 41 2.60 -19.92 -5.28
CA ASP A 41 3.96 -20.44 -5.19
C ASP A 41 4.79 -20.03 -6.42
N GLY A 42 6.00 -19.52 -6.18
CA GLY A 42 6.92 -19.02 -7.22
C GLY A 42 6.48 -17.74 -7.97
N ILE A 43 5.29 -17.18 -7.69
CA ILE A 43 4.77 -16.00 -8.40
C ILE A 43 4.65 -14.79 -7.46
N GLY A 44 4.10 -14.98 -6.26
CA GLY A 44 3.94 -13.91 -5.28
C GLY A 44 2.59 -13.92 -4.56
N GLU A 45 2.27 -12.79 -3.93
CA GLU A 45 1.09 -12.64 -3.07
C GLU A 45 0.18 -11.51 -3.57
N ILE A 46 -1.14 -11.68 -3.39
CA ILE A 46 -2.16 -10.69 -3.70
C ILE A 46 -3.02 -10.48 -2.46
N ASP A 47 -3.05 -9.26 -1.97
CA ASP A 47 -3.88 -8.82 -0.86
C ASP A 47 -5.06 -7.98 -1.38
N PHE A 48 -6.27 -8.39 -1.05
CA PHE A 48 -7.49 -7.61 -1.20
C PHE A 48 -7.79 -6.94 0.13
N ILE A 49 -7.75 -5.62 0.20
CA ILE A 49 -7.97 -4.87 1.42
C ILE A 49 -9.17 -3.95 1.23
N VAL A 50 -10.12 -3.98 2.15
CA VAL A 50 -11.27 -3.08 2.16
C VAL A 50 -10.92 -1.87 3.01
N ALA A 51 -10.53 -0.77 2.37
CA ALA A 51 -10.26 0.51 3.01
C ALA A 51 -10.90 1.64 2.21
N ARG A 52 -11.50 2.61 2.91
CA ARG A 52 -12.04 3.81 2.27
C ARG A 52 -10.92 4.71 1.74
N ALA A 53 -11.24 5.53 0.75
CA ALA A 53 -10.39 6.64 0.33
C ALA A 53 -10.26 7.67 1.46
N LEU A 54 -9.07 8.26 1.61
CA LEU A 54 -8.77 9.29 2.62
C LEU A 54 -8.50 10.66 2.01
N THR A 55 -8.17 10.74 0.73
CA THR A 55 -7.87 11.97 -0.02
C THR A 55 -8.93 12.27 -1.09
N ALA A 56 -8.94 13.51 -1.58
CA ALA A 56 -9.87 13.94 -2.63
C ALA A 56 -9.57 13.29 -4.00
N THR A 57 -8.29 12.97 -4.26
CA THR A 57 -7.83 12.31 -5.49
C THR A 57 -7.10 11.01 -5.11
N PRO A 58 -7.85 9.95 -4.76
CA PRO A 58 -7.27 8.75 -4.14
C PRO A 58 -6.52 7.85 -5.12
N PHE A 59 -6.81 7.94 -6.42
CA PHE A 59 -6.15 7.14 -7.44
C PHE A 59 -6.03 7.89 -8.77
N GLU A 60 -5.10 7.42 -9.58
CA GLU A 60 -4.99 7.75 -10.99
C GLU A 60 -5.21 6.49 -11.84
N THR A 61 -5.71 6.68 -13.05
CA THR A 61 -5.91 5.57 -13.97
C THR A 61 -4.63 5.30 -14.74
N ARG A 62 -4.15 4.05 -14.70
CA ARG A 62 -2.96 3.59 -15.42
C ARG A 62 -3.31 2.40 -16.32
N MET A 63 -2.55 2.25 -17.40
CA MET A 63 -2.61 1.05 -18.25
C MET A 63 -1.50 0.09 -17.81
N VAL A 64 -1.88 -1.10 -17.38
CA VAL A 64 -0.95 -2.18 -16.98
C VAL A 64 -1.34 -3.43 -17.75
N GLU A 65 -0.43 -3.97 -18.55
CA GLU A 65 -0.67 -5.20 -19.34
C GLU A 65 -1.98 -5.15 -20.17
N GLY A 66 -2.25 -4.00 -20.81
CA GLY A 66 -3.46 -3.80 -21.62
C GLY A 66 -4.75 -3.64 -20.82
N ARG A 67 -4.67 -3.56 -19.48
CA ARG A 67 -5.81 -3.34 -18.60
C ARG A 67 -5.75 -1.97 -17.94
N THR A 68 -6.90 -1.33 -17.87
CA THR A 68 -7.08 -0.09 -17.11
C THR A 68 -7.19 -0.43 -15.63
N VAL A 69 -6.27 0.11 -14.83
CA VAL A 69 -6.21 -0.08 -13.38
C VAL A 69 -6.25 1.26 -12.66
N HIS A 70 -6.86 1.29 -11.47
CA HIS A 70 -6.75 2.42 -10.55
C HIS A 70 -5.53 2.20 -9.65
N LEU A 71 -4.51 3.04 -9.84
CA LEU A 71 -3.31 3.07 -9.00
C LEU A 71 -3.48 4.16 -7.95
N GLU A 72 -3.35 3.81 -6.67
CA GLU A 72 -3.43 4.82 -5.61
C GLU A 72 -2.34 5.88 -5.76
N THR A 73 -2.71 7.13 -5.45
CA THR A 73 -1.74 8.23 -5.45
C THR A 73 -0.83 8.11 -4.24
N ILE A 74 0.40 8.66 -4.33
CA ILE A 74 1.33 8.67 -3.20
C ILE A 74 0.71 9.31 -1.94
N PRO A 75 0.00 10.45 -2.02
CA PRO A 75 -0.65 11.04 -0.84
C PRO A 75 -1.70 10.12 -0.22
N GLU A 76 -2.47 9.37 -1.03
CA GLU A 76 -3.43 8.38 -0.53
C GLU A 76 -2.72 7.23 0.19
N ILE A 77 -1.65 6.68 -0.40
CA ILE A 77 -0.87 5.59 0.18
C ILE A 77 -0.28 6.01 1.53
N ILE A 78 0.35 7.18 1.60
CA ILE A 78 0.94 7.71 2.83
C ILE A 78 -0.14 8.00 3.88
N ALA A 79 -1.24 8.65 3.50
CA ALA A 79 -2.37 8.90 4.40
C ALA A 79 -2.91 7.60 5.01
N LYS A 80 -3.06 6.54 4.21
CA LYS A 80 -3.49 5.22 4.69
C LYS A 80 -2.49 4.58 5.65
N LYS A 81 -1.18 4.70 5.39
CA LYS A 81 -0.14 4.22 6.31
C LYS A 81 -0.22 4.92 7.66
N VAL A 82 -0.32 6.25 7.67
CA VAL A 82 -0.45 7.03 8.90
C VAL A 82 -1.76 6.72 9.63
N TYR A 83 -2.88 6.68 8.91
CA TYR A 83 -4.21 6.48 9.49
C TYR A 83 -4.42 5.06 10.04
N TYR A 84 -4.06 4.02 9.28
CA TYR A 84 -4.33 2.63 9.68
C TYR A 84 -3.17 1.93 10.39
N ARG A 85 -1.92 2.32 10.11
CA ARG A 85 -0.71 1.62 10.58
C ARG A 85 0.22 2.48 11.44
N GLY A 86 -0.11 3.75 11.66
CA GLY A 86 0.75 4.70 12.35
C GLY A 86 1.11 4.31 13.79
N SER A 87 0.36 3.41 14.43
CA SER A 87 0.70 2.88 15.75
C SER A 87 1.95 1.98 15.77
N GLU A 88 2.31 1.36 14.64
CA GLU A 88 3.43 0.41 14.58
C GLU A 88 4.75 1.09 14.23
N ALA A 89 4.71 2.16 13.40
CA ALA A 89 5.89 2.86 12.87
C ALA A 89 6.94 1.90 12.30
N ASN A 90 6.52 0.99 11.41
CA ASN A 90 7.42 -0.01 10.83
C ASN A 90 8.50 0.68 9.96
N PRO A 91 9.74 0.15 9.90
CA PRO A 91 10.82 0.72 9.08
C PRO A 91 10.46 0.97 7.61
N ARG A 92 9.62 0.12 7.01
CA ARG A 92 9.10 0.32 5.64
C ARG A 92 8.20 1.55 5.54
N ASP A 93 7.31 1.77 6.50
CA ASP A 93 6.42 2.93 6.49
C ASP A 93 7.22 4.24 6.70
N ILE A 94 8.27 4.20 7.52
CA ILE A 94 9.22 5.31 7.70
C ILE A 94 9.92 5.62 6.37
N PHE A 95 10.45 4.60 5.69
CA PHE A 95 11.07 4.75 4.39
C PHE A 95 10.08 5.32 3.36
N ASP A 96 8.87 4.79 3.27
CA ASP A 96 7.88 5.24 2.28
C ASP A 96 7.50 6.73 2.48
N ILE A 97 7.35 7.18 3.74
CA ILE A 97 7.11 8.60 4.06
C ILE A 97 8.31 9.45 3.63
N ALA A 98 9.53 9.02 3.95
CA ALA A 98 10.75 9.74 3.58
C ALA A 98 10.97 9.79 2.06
N ALA A 99 10.65 8.71 1.35
CA ALA A 99 10.78 8.60 -0.10
C ALA A 99 9.76 9.47 -0.86
N ALA A 100 8.61 9.77 -0.25
CA ALA A 100 7.60 10.65 -0.84
C ALA A 100 8.02 12.14 -0.77
N ALA A 101 8.76 12.54 0.27
CA ALA A 101 9.07 13.95 0.54
C ALA A 101 9.76 14.69 -0.62
N PRO A 102 10.79 14.14 -1.31
CA PRO A 102 11.50 14.88 -2.36
C PRO A 102 10.64 15.29 -3.56
N SER A 103 9.55 14.57 -3.81
CA SER A 103 8.71 14.79 -5.01
C SER A 103 7.30 15.26 -4.71
N GLN A 104 6.76 14.96 -3.52
CA GLN A 104 5.34 15.20 -3.19
C GLN A 104 5.11 15.73 -1.78
N LEU A 105 6.08 16.45 -1.20
CA LEU A 105 5.96 17.00 0.16
C LEU A 105 4.62 17.75 0.36
N GLY A 106 4.30 18.68 -0.52
CA GLY A 106 3.11 19.51 -0.42
C GLY A 106 1.81 18.69 -0.51
N GLU A 107 1.72 17.74 -1.44
CA GLU A 107 0.52 16.90 -1.56
C GLU A 107 0.36 15.96 -0.36
N VAL A 108 1.45 15.38 0.14
CA VAL A 108 1.42 14.52 1.33
C VAL A 108 1.04 15.32 2.58
N VAL A 109 1.63 16.49 2.79
CA VAL A 109 1.28 17.38 3.92
C VAL A 109 -0.21 17.70 3.88
N ASN A 110 -0.72 18.16 2.73
CA ASN A 110 -2.14 18.47 2.55
C ASN A 110 -3.05 17.26 2.83
N ALA A 111 -2.65 16.06 2.41
CA ALA A 111 -3.41 14.83 2.69
C ALA A 111 -3.46 14.47 4.19
N LEU A 112 -2.41 14.81 4.94
CA LEU A 112 -2.29 14.48 6.36
C LEU A 112 -2.93 15.52 7.29
N LEU A 113 -3.19 16.75 6.83
CA LEU A 113 -3.85 17.81 7.62
C LEU A 113 -5.22 17.39 8.20
N ALA A 114 -5.93 16.47 7.55
CA ALA A 114 -7.20 15.94 8.03
C ALA A 114 -7.08 14.96 9.21
N PHE A 115 -5.86 14.53 9.57
CA PHE A 115 -5.59 13.46 10.54
C PHE A 115 -4.54 13.83 11.60
N PRO A 116 -4.61 15.01 12.25
CA PRO A 116 -3.53 15.50 13.13
C PRO A 116 -3.23 14.58 14.31
N GLU A 117 -4.25 13.92 14.89
CA GLU A 117 -4.03 12.96 15.98
C GLU A 117 -3.24 11.72 15.55
N HIS A 118 -3.46 11.25 14.32
CA HIS A 118 -2.75 10.08 13.79
C HIS A 118 -1.31 10.44 13.46
N VAL A 119 -1.10 11.64 12.90
CA VAL A 119 0.21 12.24 12.63
C VAL A 119 1.01 12.39 13.92
N ALA A 120 0.42 12.99 14.96
CA ALA A 120 1.07 13.17 16.26
C ALA A 120 1.49 11.82 16.88
N ARG A 121 0.62 10.80 16.79
CA ARG A 121 0.89 9.47 17.33
C ARG A 121 2.06 8.77 16.64
N ILE A 122 2.09 8.77 15.30
CA ILE A 122 3.19 8.15 14.57
C ILE A 122 4.50 8.93 14.76
N ARG A 123 4.43 10.27 14.81
CA ARG A 123 5.58 11.13 15.10
C ARG A 123 6.20 10.84 16.46
N GLU A 124 5.40 10.81 17.53
CA GLU A 124 5.85 10.46 18.87
C GLU A 124 6.45 9.04 18.92
N ARG A 125 5.87 8.11 18.15
CA ARG A 125 6.38 6.75 18.07
C ARG A 125 7.75 6.70 17.38
N MET A 126 7.90 7.39 16.24
CA MET A 126 9.14 7.45 15.48
C MET A 126 10.29 8.06 16.29
N GLU A 127 10.01 9.11 17.08
CA GLU A 127 10.99 9.75 17.95
C GLU A 127 11.59 8.79 19.00
N LYS A 128 10.82 7.79 19.44
CA LYS A 128 11.26 6.80 20.43
C LYS A 128 12.01 5.61 19.81
N LEU A 129 12.14 5.55 18.49
CA LEU A 129 12.85 4.45 17.83
C LEU A 129 14.35 4.62 17.95
N ASN A 130 15.08 3.50 17.99
CA ASN A 130 16.53 3.51 17.87
C ASN A 130 16.90 3.75 16.38
N PRO A 131 17.58 4.86 16.03
CA PRO A 131 17.90 5.19 14.64
C PRO A 131 18.77 4.14 13.95
N GLU A 132 19.71 3.51 14.66
CA GLU A 132 20.54 2.45 14.09
C GLU A 132 19.73 1.21 13.73
N PHE A 133 18.74 0.87 14.55
CA PHE A 133 17.85 -0.26 14.27
C PHE A 133 17.01 0.02 13.01
N VAL A 134 16.44 1.23 12.91
CA VAL A 134 15.65 1.63 11.74
C VAL A 134 16.51 1.60 10.47
N SER A 135 17.70 2.19 10.52
CA SER A 135 18.64 2.20 9.39
C SER A 135 19.01 0.79 8.93
N ARG A 136 19.35 -0.12 9.87
CA ARG A 136 19.66 -1.52 9.53
C ARG A 136 18.47 -2.27 8.93
N ALA A 137 17.26 -2.00 9.42
CA ALA A 137 16.04 -2.62 8.89
C ALA A 137 15.71 -2.09 7.49
N ILE A 138 15.88 -0.79 7.25
CA ILE A 138 15.68 -0.17 5.92
C ILE A 138 16.73 -0.69 4.93
N ALA A 139 17.97 -0.90 5.35
CA ALA A 139 19.03 -1.45 4.50
C ALA A 139 18.75 -2.89 3.99
N GLN A 140 17.79 -3.61 4.59
CA GLN A 140 17.34 -4.93 4.15
C GLN A 140 16.18 -4.88 3.15
N LEU A 141 15.63 -3.69 2.87
CA LEU A 141 14.56 -3.52 1.89
C LEU A 141 15.13 -3.65 0.47
N MET A 142 14.32 -4.18 -0.43
CA MET A 142 14.59 -4.09 -1.86
C MET A 142 14.23 -2.68 -2.34
N ILE A 143 15.21 -1.79 -2.31
CA ILE A 143 15.04 -0.38 -2.69
C ILE A 143 15.42 -0.23 -4.18
N MET A 144 14.59 0.51 -4.92
CA MET A 144 14.89 0.87 -6.30
C MET A 144 16.03 1.90 -6.33
N PRO A 145 16.96 1.84 -7.32
CA PRO A 145 18.14 2.71 -7.37
C PRO A 145 17.83 4.20 -7.17
N ASP A 146 16.75 4.69 -7.78
CA ASP A 146 16.34 6.10 -7.71
C ASP A 146 15.97 6.58 -6.29
N TYR A 147 15.75 5.65 -5.35
CA TYR A 147 15.34 5.94 -3.98
C TYR A 147 16.39 5.56 -2.93
N GLU A 148 17.58 5.09 -3.33
CA GLU A 148 18.65 4.73 -2.38
C GLU A 148 19.07 5.92 -1.51
N ALA A 149 19.08 7.14 -2.07
CA ALA A 149 19.39 8.36 -1.35
C ALA A 149 18.40 8.63 -0.19
N SER A 150 17.15 8.19 -0.31
CA SER A 150 16.12 8.35 0.73
C SER A 150 16.33 7.40 1.92
N ALA A 151 17.18 6.38 1.80
CA ALA A 151 17.36 5.35 2.83
C ALA A 151 18.23 5.80 4.02
N ALA A 152 19.27 6.61 3.76
CA ALA A 152 20.26 6.97 4.78
C ALA A 152 19.66 7.78 5.94
N ASP A 153 18.80 8.74 5.61
CA ASP A 153 18.21 9.68 6.58
C ASP A 153 16.69 9.52 6.71
N SER A 154 16.14 8.33 6.39
CA SER A 154 14.68 8.15 6.30
C SER A 154 13.94 8.54 7.57
N LEU A 155 14.48 8.21 8.75
CA LEU A 155 13.83 8.53 10.02
C LEU A 155 13.76 10.05 10.24
N ILE A 156 14.83 10.76 9.94
CA ILE A 156 14.91 12.23 10.08
C ILE A 156 13.96 12.89 9.09
N ALA A 157 13.99 12.47 7.82
CA ALA A 157 13.13 13.01 6.77
C ALA A 157 11.64 12.76 7.05
N ALA A 158 11.30 11.56 7.52
CA ALA A 158 9.92 11.23 7.88
C ALA A 158 9.41 12.06 9.05
N ILE A 159 10.23 12.24 10.10
CA ILE A 159 9.86 13.10 11.25
C ILE A 159 9.69 14.56 10.79
N ALA A 160 10.60 15.08 9.96
CA ALA A 160 10.52 16.45 9.46
C ALA A 160 9.22 16.71 8.67
N LEU A 161 8.82 15.76 7.81
CA LEU A 161 7.54 15.85 7.10
C LEU A 161 6.35 15.87 8.07
N LEU A 162 6.36 15.00 9.10
CA LEU A 162 5.27 14.95 10.08
C LEU A 162 5.23 16.21 10.96
N ASP A 163 6.39 16.79 11.28
CA ASP A 163 6.48 18.06 12.02
C ASP A 163 5.91 19.23 11.19
N GLU A 164 6.11 19.25 9.87
CA GLU A 164 5.49 20.25 8.97
C GLU A 164 3.96 20.15 8.94
N VAL A 165 3.39 18.95 9.11
CA VAL A 165 1.93 18.79 9.22
C VAL A 165 1.39 19.33 10.55
N LEU A 166 2.22 19.32 11.61
CA LEU A 166 1.81 19.70 12.97
C LEU A 166 2.10 21.17 13.32
N SER A 167 2.81 21.91 12.44
CA SER A 167 3.14 23.33 12.61
C SER A 167 1.97 24.25 12.26
#